data_AF-D1NUL9-F1
#
_entry.id   AF-D1NUL9-F1
#
_cell.length_a   1.000
_cell.length_b   1.000
_cell.length_c   1.000
_cell.angle_alpha   90.00
_cell.angle_beta   90.00
_cell.angle_gamma   90.00
#
_symmetry.space_group_name_H-M   'P 1'
#
loop_
_entity.id
_entity.type
_entity.pdbx_description
1 polymer ?
#
loop_
_entity_poly.entity_id
_entity_poly.type
_entity_poly.pdbx_seq_one_letter_code
_entity_poly.pdbx_strand_id
1 'polypeptide(L)'
;MDRTINPRILDNRAMTCRAVKRRNPGVVAPARMTRYYATAKLDPDSMNRDIARINEAILDQLRLVGADISLSLEIHADNASGFDECVVQIIEGNVANLKLDNSGFEES
;
A
#
# COMPACT_ATOMS: atom_id res chain seq x y z
N MET A 1 2.36 -10.89 -55.97
CA MET A 1 1.67 -11.44 -54.79
C MET A 1 2.61 -11.24 -53.63
N ASP A 2 2.69 -10.02 -53.10
CA ASP A 2 1.79 -9.39 -52.12
C ASP A 2 2.30 -9.62 -50.67
N ARG A 3 2.25 -8.53 -49.90
CA ARG A 3 2.39 -8.36 -48.43
C ARG A 3 3.83 -8.15 -47.92
N THR A 4 4.33 -6.92 -47.82
CA THR A 4 3.97 -5.80 -46.92
C THR A 4 4.51 -5.95 -45.50
N ILE A 5 5.30 -4.95 -45.13
CA ILE A 5 5.89 -4.57 -43.84
C ILE A 5 4.84 -4.51 -42.71
N ASN A 6 5.15 -4.96 -41.48
CA ASN A 6 5.25 -4.04 -40.33
C ASN A 6 5.65 -4.69 -38.99
N PRO A 7 6.58 -4.07 -38.25
CA PRO A 7 6.86 -4.32 -36.84
C PRO A 7 5.84 -3.56 -35.97
N ARG A 8 5.33 -4.19 -34.90
CA ARG A 8 4.58 -3.52 -33.81
C ARG A 8 4.31 -4.52 -32.70
N ILE A 9 5.25 -4.67 -31.77
CA ILE A 9 4.86 -5.00 -30.39
C ILE A 9 4.91 -3.67 -29.65
N LEU A 10 3.70 -3.22 -29.35
CA LEU A 10 3.37 -1.90 -28.87
C LEU A 10 3.89 -1.69 -27.44
N ASP A 11 4.55 -0.56 -27.30
CA ASP A 11 4.81 0.18 -26.08
C ASP A 11 3.48 0.36 -25.29
N ASN A 12 3.32 -0.38 -24.18
CA ASN A 12 2.12 -0.32 -23.34
C ASN A 12 2.29 0.71 -22.21
N ARG A 13 2.84 1.88 -22.55
CA ARG A 13 2.88 3.08 -21.71
C ARG A 13 1.77 4.04 -22.14
N ALA A 14 0.62 3.94 -21.46
CA ALA A 14 -0.30 5.04 -21.14
C ALA A 14 -1.70 4.49 -20.86
N MET A 15 -1.91 3.96 -19.66
CA MET A 15 -3.26 3.82 -19.13
C MET A 15 -3.63 5.15 -18.45
N THR A 16 -3.79 6.20 -19.25
CA THR A 16 -4.37 7.46 -18.76
C THR A 16 -5.88 7.41 -18.95
N CYS A 17 -6.62 7.63 -17.88
CA CYS A 17 -8.08 7.72 -17.91
C CYS A 17 -8.51 8.87 -18.83
N ARG A 18 -8.98 8.55 -20.04
CA ARG A 18 -9.55 9.52 -20.97
C ARG A 18 -11.05 9.69 -20.69
N ALA A 19 -11.44 10.89 -20.25
CA ALA A 19 -12.83 11.22 -19.97
C ALA A 19 -13.69 11.26 -21.25
N VAL A 20 -14.75 10.45 -21.30
CA VAL A 20 -15.79 10.51 -22.34
C VAL A 20 -16.89 11.46 -21.87
N LYS A 21 -17.10 12.58 -22.57
CA LYS A 21 -18.16 13.55 -22.26
C LYS A 21 -19.39 13.33 -23.16
N ARG A 22 -20.46 12.76 -22.60
CA ARG A 22 -21.82 12.86 -23.16
C ARG A 22 -22.72 13.57 -22.15
N ARG A 23 -23.45 14.60 -22.60
CA ARG A 23 -24.43 15.35 -21.77
C ARG A 23 -25.83 14.79 -22.01
N ASN A 24 -26.53 14.43 -20.94
CA ASN A 24 -27.98 14.19 -20.91
C ASN A 24 -28.55 14.82 -19.61
N PRO A 25 -29.69 15.54 -19.60
CA PRO A 25 -30.25 16.11 -18.38
C PRO A 25 -31.08 15.05 -17.65
N GLY A 26 -30.68 14.74 -16.41
CA GLY A 26 -31.15 13.60 -15.61
C GLY A 26 -30.01 12.74 -15.04
N VAL A 27 -28.75 13.15 -15.22
CA VAL A 27 -27.57 12.40 -14.76
C VAL A 27 -27.29 12.74 -13.30
N VAL A 28 -27.53 11.78 -12.40
CA VAL A 28 -26.88 11.76 -11.08
C VAL A 28 -25.38 11.84 -11.36
N ALA A 29 -24.73 12.91 -10.90
CA ALA A 29 -23.30 13.10 -11.13
C ALA A 29 -22.56 11.82 -10.69
N PRO A 30 -21.61 11.31 -11.50
CA PRO A 30 -20.89 10.10 -11.12
C PRO A 30 -20.26 10.32 -9.74
N ALA A 31 -20.47 9.36 -8.84
CA ALA A 31 -19.95 9.42 -7.48
C ALA A 31 -18.44 9.67 -7.55
N ARG A 32 -17.98 10.75 -6.91
CA ARG A 32 -16.55 11.05 -6.84
C ARG A 32 -15.90 10.04 -5.91
N MET A 33 -14.80 9.44 -6.36
CA MET A 33 -13.94 8.63 -5.51
C MET A 33 -13.15 9.58 -4.60
N THR A 34 -13.56 9.69 -3.34
CA THR A 34 -12.98 10.64 -2.37
C THR A 34 -12.11 9.99 -1.31
N ARG A 35 -12.17 8.66 -1.16
CA ARG A 35 -11.41 7.91 -0.17
C ARG A 35 -10.77 6.69 -0.81
N TYR A 36 -9.47 6.54 -0.59
CA TYR A 36 -8.74 5.31 -0.85
C TYR A 36 -8.56 4.55 0.46
N TYR A 37 -8.66 3.22 0.41
CA TYR A 37 -8.39 2.33 1.53
C TYR A 37 -7.81 1.02 1.00
N ALA A 38 -6.83 0.47 1.70
CA ALA A 38 -6.22 -0.80 1.35
C ALA A 38 -5.65 -1.47 2.61
N THR A 39 -5.63 -2.79 2.60
CA THR A 39 -4.97 -3.61 3.61
C THR A 39 -4.19 -4.69 2.88
N ALA A 40 -2.96 -4.95 3.34
CA ALA A 40 -2.13 -6.00 2.80
C ALA A 40 -1.53 -6.80 3.97
N LYS A 41 -1.48 -8.13 3.83
CA LYS A 41 -0.66 -8.97 4.69
C LYS A 41 0.76 -8.94 4.14
N LEU A 42 1.71 -8.54 4.98
CA LEU A 42 3.12 -8.49 4.61
C LEU A 42 3.81 -9.77 5.10
N ASP A 43 4.69 -10.30 4.26
CA ASP A 43 5.59 -11.38 4.65
C ASP A 43 6.78 -10.76 5.41
N PRO A 44 7.06 -11.17 6.66
CA PRO A 44 8.18 -10.63 7.45
C PRO A 44 9.53 -10.68 6.74
N ASP A 45 9.79 -11.71 5.93
CA ASP A 45 11.07 -11.92 5.26
C ASP A 45 11.23 -11.03 4.01
N SER A 46 10.12 -10.53 3.46
CA SER A 46 10.11 -9.62 2.30
C SER A 46 9.53 -8.23 2.58
N MET A 47 9.16 -7.94 3.82
CA MET A 47 8.43 -6.73 4.23
C MET A 47 9.03 -5.44 3.66
N ASN A 48 10.35 -5.29 3.71
CA ASN A 48 11.03 -4.10 3.19
C ASN A 48 10.81 -3.90 1.68
N ARG A 49 10.81 -4.97 0.89
CA ARG A 49 10.57 -4.91 -0.57
C ARG A 49 9.11 -4.60 -0.85
N ASP A 50 8.20 -5.19 -0.10
CA ASP A 50 6.75 -5.02 -0.30
C ASP A 50 6.31 -3.61 0.08
N ILE A 51 6.82 -3.07 1.19
CA ILE A 51 6.60 -1.67 1.59
C ILE A 51 7.16 -0.71 0.53
N ALA A 52 8.36 -0.97 0.00
CA ALA A 52 8.94 -0.13 -1.06
C ALA A 52 8.02 -0.07 -2.30
N ARG A 53 7.49 -1.22 -2.73
CA ARG A 53 6.54 -1.29 -3.86
C ARG A 53 5.24 -0.56 -3.56
N ILE A 54 4.69 -0.69 -2.35
CA ILE A 54 3.47 0.05 -1.94
C ILE A 54 3.73 1.56 -1.97
N ASN A 55 4.91 1.98 -1.49
CA ASN A 55 5.30 3.38 -1.49
C ASN A 55 5.32 3.95 -2.92
N GLU A 56 6.05 3.31 -3.83
CA GLU A 56 6.20 3.77 -5.22
C GLU A 56 4.91 3.69 -6.03
N ALA A 57 4.15 2.60 -5.89
CA ALA A 57 2.97 2.36 -6.72
C ALA A 57 1.74 3.14 -6.25
N ILE A 58 1.60 3.35 -4.93
CA ILE A 58 0.36 3.85 -4.33
C ILE A 58 0.61 5.18 -3.61
N LEU A 59 1.52 5.19 -2.63
CA LEU A 59 1.69 6.36 -1.78
C LEU A 59 2.21 7.57 -2.57
N ASP A 60 3.12 7.36 -3.52
CA ASP A 60 3.62 8.42 -4.40
C ASP A 60 2.49 9.05 -5.22
N GLN A 61 1.59 8.24 -5.77
CA GLN A 61 0.44 8.75 -6.53
C GLN A 61 -0.53 9.55 -5.64
N LEU A 62 -0.76 9.08 -4.41
CA LEU A 62 -1.58 9.80 -3.43
C LEU A 62 -0.94 11.13 -2.99
N ARG A 63 0.39 11.17 -2.82
CA ARG A 63 1.14 12.40 -2.52
C ARG A 63 1.06 13.40 -3.68
N LEU A 64 1.19 12.94 -4.92
CA LEU A 64 1.13 13.79 -6.12
C LEU A 64 -0.21 14.53 -6.25
N VAL A 65 -1.31 13.95 -5.79
CA VAL A 65 -2.63 14.60 -5.79
C VAL A 65 -2.92 15.39 -4.50
N GLY A 66 -1.96 15.45 -3.58
CA GLY A 66 -2.10 16.16 -2.31
C GLY A 66 -3.12 15.51 -1.36
N ALA A 67 -3.27 14.18 -1.41
CA ALA A 67 -4.14 13.47 -0.47
C ALA A 67 -3.60 13.57 0.96
N ASP A 68 -4.51 13.63 1.92
CA ASP A 68 -4.17 13.40 3.32
C ASP A 68 -4.01 11.88 3.55
N ILE A 69 -2.84 11.45 3.99
CA ILE A 69 -2.45 10.04 4.07
C ILE A 69 -2.15 9.67 5.52
N SER A 70 -2.94 8.75 6.05
CA SER A 70 -2.63 8.03 7.29
C SER A 70 -2.26 6.59 6.94
N LEU A 71 -1.13 6.12 7.48
CA LEU A 71 -0.63 4.75 7.32
C LEU A 71 -0.41 4.17 8.72
N SER A 72 -0.89 2.94 8.91
CA SER A 72 -0.74 2.19 10.16
C SER A 72 -0.05 0.86 9.87
N LEU A 73 0.87 0.46 10.74
CA LEU A 73 1.51 -0.85 10.75
C LEU A 73 1.14 -1.57 12.04
N GLU A 74 0.58 -2.75 11.92
CA GLU A 74 0.21 -3.62 13.04
C GLU A 74 1.12 -4.85 13.02
N ILE A 75 1.66 -5.22 14.18
CA ILE A 75 2.59 -6.34 14.34
C ILE A 75 1.94 -7.36 15.28
N HIS A 76 1.79 -8.59 14.79
CA HIS A 76 1.36 -9.74 15.58
C HIS A 76 2.45 -10.79 15.55
N ALA A 77 2.87 -11.22 16.73
CA ALA A 77 3.86 -12.27 16.90
C ALA A 77 3.41 -13.20 18.02
N ASP A 78 3.15 -14.45 17.67
CA ASP A 78 2.76 -15.49 18.59
C ASP A 78 3.89 -16.51 18.73
N ASN A 79 4.24 -16.84 19.96
CA ASN A 79 5.17 -17.93 20.25
C ASN A 79 4.59 -18.80 21.37
N ALA A 80 4.24 -20.05 21.02
CA ALA A 80 3.64 -21.00 21.95
C ALA A 80 4.55 -21.36 23.13
N SER A 81 5.87 -21.20 22.98
CA SER A 81 6.85 -21.45 24.05
C SER A 81 7.13 -20.20 24.91
N GLY A 82 6.49 -19.07 24.59
CA GLY A 82 6.79 -17.76 25.19
C GLY A 82 8.02 -17.09 24.59
N PHE A 83 8.25 -15.84 24.98
CA PHE A 83 9.43 -15.06 24.60
C PHE A 83 10.43 -15.04 25.76
N ASP A 84 11.71 -15.26 25.46
CA ASP A 84 12.76 -15.18 26.46
C ASP A 84 12.89 -13.77 27.03
N GLU A 85 13.26 -13.65 28.31
CA GLU A 85 13.42 -12.35 28.99
C GLU A 85 14.40 -11.43 28.25
N CYS A 86 15.48 -11.98 27.69
CA CYS A 86 16.42 -11.24 26.86
C CYS A 86 15.76 -10.61 25.63
N VAL A 87 14.87 -11.35 24.96
CA VAL A 87 14.13 -10.86 23.78
C VAL A 87 13.15 -9.76 24.19
N VAL A 88 12.41 -9.96 25.29
CA VAL A 88 11.48 -8.96 25.83
C VAL A 88 12.22 -7.66 26.15
N GLN A 89 13.34 -7.73 26.88
CA GLN A 89 14.15 -6.56 27.23
C GLN A 89 14.68 -5.82 25.99
N ILE A 90 15.14 -6.56 24.96
CA ILE A 90 15.60 -5.94 23.71
C ILE A 90 14.45 -5.19 23.02
N ILE A 91 13.27 -5.81 22.95
CA ILE A 91 12.11 -5.20 22.28
C ILE A 91 11.64 -3.96 23.07
N GLU A 92 11.46 -4.06 24.38
CA GLU A 92 11.07 -2.93 25.22
C GLU A 92 12.08 -1.77 25.17
N GLY A 93 13.38 -2.08 25.15
CA GLY A 93 14.44 -1.09 24.96
C GLY A 93 14.34 -0.34 23.63
N ASN A 94 13.88 -1.02 22.57
CA ASN A 94 13.66 -0.40 21.26
C ASN A 94 12.36 0.40 21.21
N VAL A 95 11.29 -0.07 21.86
CA VAL A 95 9.97 0.61 21.90
C VAL A 95 10.11 2.06 22.34
N ALA A 96 10.93 2.35 23.36
CA ALA A 96 11.16 3.72 23.82
C ALA A 96 11.72 4.67 22.75
N ASN A 97 12.42 4.13 21.74
CA ASN A 97 13.02 4.89 20.64
C ASN A 97 12.13 4.90 19.39
N LEU A 98 11.08 4.07 19.36
CA LEU A 98 10.13 3.98 18.26
C LEU A 98 8.85 4.74 18.63
N LYS A 99 8.25 5.44 17.68
CA LYS A 99 7.00 6.20 17.90
C LYS A 99 5.79 5.29 17.80
N LEU A 100 5.73 4.28 18.66
CA LEU A 100 4.61 3.35 18.73
C LEU A 100 3.54 3.92 19.66
N ASP A 101 2.29 3.98 19.19
CA ASP A 101 1.17 4.44 20.01
C ASP A 101 0.66 3.34 20.96
N ASN A 102 0.75 2.08 20.55
CA ASN A 102 0.33 0.92 21.35
C ASN A 102 1.26 -0.27 21.06
N SER A 103 1.90 -0.81 22.10
CA SER A 103 2.80 -1.97 22.01
C SER A 103 2.95 -2.62 23.39
N GLY A 104 3.03 -3.94 23.43
CA GLY A 104 3.27 -4.70 24.66
C GLY A 104 3.28 -6.20 24.38
N PHE A 105 3.67 -6.97 25.41
CA PHE A 105 3.48 -8.41 25.43
C PHE A 105 2.23 -8.73 26.25
N GLU A 106 1.49 -9.74 25.85
CA GLU A 106 0.34 -10.25 26.60
C GLU A 106 0.74 -11.53 27.33
N GLU A 107 0.33 -11.65 28.59
CA GLU A 107 0.40 -12.92 29.32
C GLU A 107 -0.65 -13.87 28.77
N SER A 108 -0.28 -15.13 28.54
CA SER A 108 -1.16 -16.18 28.01
C SER A 108 -1.81 -17.01 29.12
#